data_AF-A0A7Y0CXP7-F1
#
_entry.id   AF-A0A7Y0CXP7-F1
#
_cell.length_a   1.000
_cell.length_b   1.000
_cell.length_c   1.000
_cell.angle_alpha   90.00
_cell.angle_beta   90.00
_cell.angle_gamma   90.00
#
_symmetry.space_group_name_H-M   'P 1'
#
loop_
_entity.id
_entity.type
_entity.pdbx_description
1 polymer ?
#
loop_
_entity_poly.entity_id
_entity_poly.type
_entity_poly.pdbx_seq_one_letter_code
_entity_poly.pdbx_strand_id
1 'polypeptide(L)'
;MHVAVFVIDGHDIDLYPDAEGAAREIEGYGATSLDYFGGDGTVYIATVEGPEWGPVTLHPTQDNRLDDLVRLLRREAEYRGLSLPPETPDDPEAIWGALLAAQEEQLGRRRSRRRWWKRGAKEVLPKE
;
A
#
# COMPACT_ATOMS: atom_id res chain seq x y z
N MET A 1 3.75 -15.52 -15.94
CA MET A 1 4.32 -14.75 -14.82
C MET A 1 3.36 -13.60 -14.62
N HIS A 2 2.64 -13.56 -13.49
CA HIS A 2 1.73 -12.45 -13.17
C HIS A 2 2.60 -11.30 -12.66
N VAL A 3 2.43 -10.10 -13.21
CA VAL A 3 3.21 -8.90 -12.83
C VAL A 3 2.44 -8.22 -11.70
N ALA A 4 3.07 -8.03 -10.54
CA ALA A 4 2.45 -7.33 -9.42
C ALA A 4 2.16 -5.86 -9.80
N VAL A 5 1.06 -5.30 -9.29
CA VAL A 5 0.62 -3.92 -9.62
C VAL A 5 0.38 -3.13 -8.34
N PHE A 6 0.87 -1.89 -8.33
CA PHE A 6 0.64 -0.88 -7.31
C PHE A 6 -0.45 0.09 -7.78
N VAL A 7 -1.47 0.28 -6.96
CA VAL A 7 -2.52 1.30 -7.13
C VAL A 7 -2.20 2.46 -6.21
N ILE A 8 -2.23 3.69 -6.72
CA ILE A 8 -1.97 4.90 -5.93
C ILE A 8 -3.23 5.78 -5.94
N ASP A 9 -4.06 5.67 -4.91
CA ASP A 9 -5.24 6.54 -4.76
C ASP A 9 -4.97 7.63 -3.72
N GLY A 10 -4.82 8.87 -4.19
CA GLY A 10 -4.84 10.12 -3.42
C GLY A 10 -3.75 10.29 -2.35
N HIS A 11 -3.61 9.31 -1.46
CA HIS A 11 -2.70 9.23 -0.33
C HIS A 11 -2.28 7.79 0.04
N ASP A 12 -2.88 6.75 -0.54
CA ASP A 12 -2.59 5.36 -0.20
C ASP A 12 -2.08 4.60 -1.42
N ILE A 13 -1.06 3.77 -1.17
CA ILE A 13 -0.52 2.81 -2.14
C ILE A 13 -0.98 1.43 -1.70
N ASP A 14 -1.45 0.59 -2.63
CA ASP A 14 -1.80 -0.81 -2.39
C ASP A 14 -1.15 -1.71 -3.42
N LEU A 15 -0.66 -2.89 -3.00
CA LEU A 15 -0.06 -3.90 -3.87
C LEU A 15 -1.04 -5.03 -4.16
N TYR A 16 -1.22 -5.30 -5.45
CA TYR A 16 -2.04 -6.39 -5.98
C TYR A 16 -1.17 -7.45 -6.64
N PRO A 17 -1.58 -8.73 -6.56
CA PRO A 17 -0.83 -9.82 -7.16
C PRO A 17 -0.77 -9.71 -8.69
N ASP A 18 -1.78 -9.09 -9.31
CA ASP A 18 -1.80 -8.75 -10.72
C ASP A 18 -2.79 -7.63 -11.06
N ALA A 19 -2.77 -7.23 -12.33
CA ALA A 19 -3.65 -6.22 -12.90
C ALA A 19 -5.15 -6.58 -12.81
N GLU A 20 -5.51 -7.87 -12.88
CA GLU A 20 -6.92 -8.32 -12.76
C GLU A 20 -7.42 -8.13 -11.32
N GLY A 21 -6.57 -8.45 -10.34
CA GLY A 21 -6.83 -8.21 -8.93
C GLY A 21 -6.99 -6.73 -8.61
N ALA A 22 -6.09 -5.88 -9.14
CA ALA A 22 -6.19 -4.43 -9.01
C ALA A 22 -7.52 -3.92 -9.58
N ALA A 23 -7.82 -4.27 -10.83
CA ALA A 23 -9.03 -3.88 -11.54
C ALA A 23 -10.35 -4.17 -10.79
N ARG A 24 -10.46 -5.33 -10.14
CA ARG A 24 -11.68 -5.75 -9.42
C ARG A 24 -12.00 -4.90 -8.19
N GLU A 25 -10.99 -4.48 -7.41
CA GLU A 25 -11.22 -3.62 -6.23
C GLU A 25 -11.60 -2.18 -6.65
N ILE A 26 -11.13 -1.75 -7.83
CA ILE A 26 -11.35 -0.39 -8.35
C ILE A 26 -12.77 -0.18 -8.88
N GLU A 27 -13.53 -1.24 -9.19
CA GLU A 27 -14.93 -1.12 -9.65
C GLU A 27 -15.82 -0.32 -8.66
N GLY A 28 -15.39 -0.15 -7.40
CA GLY A 28 -16.05 0.69 -6.39
C GLY A 28 -15.56 2.15 -6.28
N TYR A 29 -14.42 2.51 -6.88
CA TYR A 29 -13.87 3.87 -6.88
C TYR A 29 -14.17 4.52 -8.24
N GLY A 30 -14.63 5.78 -8.25
CA GLY A 30 -14.86 6.56 -9.47
C GLY A 30 -13.55 6.91 -10.18
N ALA A 31 -12.84 5.91 -10.68
CA ALA A 31 -11.47 5.96 -11.20
C ALA A 31 -11.43 6.59 -12.58
N THR A 32 -11.53 7.92 -12.63
CA THR A 32 -11.25 8.69 -13.86
C THR A 32 -9.82 9.24 -13.89
N SER A 33 -9.00 9.04 -12.85
CA SER A 33 -7.63 9.58 -12.79
C SER A 33 -6.70 8.86 -11.79
N LEU A 34 -6.57 7.54 -11.87
CA LEU A 34 -5.58 6.79 -11.08
C LEU A 34 -4.42 6.39 -12.00
N ASP A 35 -3.20 6.70 -11.60
CA ASP A 35 -1.98 6.20 -12.23
C ASP A 35 -1.61 4.86 -11.58
N TYR A 36 -1.43 3.83 -12.41
CA TYR A 36 -1.12 2.48 -11.98
C TYR A 36 0.30 2.13 -12.35
N PHE A 37 1.05 1.53 -11.41
CA PHE A 37 2.43 1.14 -11.67
C PHE A 37 2.59 -0.36 -11.47
N GLY A 38 3.10 -1.08 -12.46
CA GLY A 38 3.64 -2.42 -12.25
C GLY A 38 4.81 -2.36 -11.27
N GLY A 39 5.11 -3.47 -10.60
CA GLY A 39 6.29 -3.58 -9.74
C GLY A 39 7.62 -3.43 -10.49
N ASP A 40 7.58 -3.53 -11.81
CA ASP A 40 8.69 -3.22 -12.72
C ASP A 40 8.73 -1.74 -13.17
N GLY A 41 7.80 -0.92 -12.68
CA GLY A 41 7.66 0.50 -13.03
C GLY A 41 6.82 0.76 -14.28
N THR A 42 6.26 -0.27 -14.94
CA THR A 42 5.39 -0.09 -16.12
C THR A 42 4.14 0.69 -15.73
N VAL A 43 3.81 1.76 -16.45
CA VAL A 43 2.58 2.53 -16.18
C VAL A 43 1.39 1.87 -16.89
N TYR A 44 0.27 1.71 -16.20
CA TYR A 44 -0.98 1.20 -16.78
C TYR A 44 -2.07 2.27 -16.80
N ILE A 45 -2.92 2.23 -17.82
CA ILE A 45 -4.11 3.07 -17.95
C ILE A 45 -5.34 2.21 -17.72
N ALA A 46 -6.22 2.66 -16.81
CA ALA A 46 -7.54 2.09 -16.62
C ALA A 46 -8.51 2.55 -17.72
N THR A 47 -9.18 1.61 -18.37
CA THR A 47 -10.31 1.89 -19.26
C THR A 47 -11.54 1.12 -18.83
N VAL A 48 -12.70 1.76 -18.88
CA VAL A 48 -14.01 1.13 -18.62
C VAL A 48 -14.47 0.43 -19.90
N GLU A 49 -14.70 -0.88 -19.83
CA GLU A 49 -15.38 -1.59 -20.92
C GLU A 49 -16.91 -1.51 -20.73
N GLY A 50 -17.58 -0.64 -21.50
CA GLY A 50 -19.05 -0.59 -21.58
C GLY A 50 -19.71 0.70 -21.06
N PRO A 51 -21.05 0.81 -21.17
CA PRO A 51 -21.73 2.11 -21.17
C PRO A 51 -21.97 2.78 -19.82
N GLU A 52 -21.72 2.17 -18.66
CA GLU A 52 -21.61 2.82 -17.35
C GLU A 52 -21.46 1.72 -16.28
N TRP A 53 -20.37 1.74 -15.51
CA TRP A 53 -20.01 0.76 -14.45
C TRP A 53 -19.82 -0.69 -14.96
N GLY A 54 -18.74 -0.89 -15.71
CA GLY A 54 -18.27 -2.22 -16.14
C GLY A 54 -16.87 -2.54 -15.58
N PRO A 55 -16.38 -3.77 -15.79
CA PRO A 55 -15.04 -4.16 -15.34
C PRO A 55 -13.99 -3.21 -15.91
N VAL A 56 -13.16 -2.67 -15.01
CA VAL A 56 -12.01 -1.86 -15.40
C VAL A 56 -10.95 -2.79 -15.97
N THR A 57 -10.40 -2.47 -17.13
CA THR A 57 -9.23 -3.17 -17.68
C THR A 57 -8.03 -2.24 -17.61
N LEU A 58 -6.90 -2.76 -17.13
CA LEU A 58 -5.64 -2.04 -17.11
C LEU A 58 -4.82 -2.38 -18.35
N HIS A 59 -4.51 -1.38 -19.16
CA HIS A 59 -3.68 -1.52 -20.35
C HIS A 59 -2.26 -1.03 -20.09
N PRO A 60 -1.22 -1.83 -20.35
CA PRO A 60 0.16 -1.39 -20.21
C PRO A 60 0.46 -0.30 -21.24
N THR A 61 1.13 0.76 -20.78
CA THR A 61 1.70 1.79 -21.64
C THR A 61 3.13 1.43 -22.02
N GLN A 62 3.78 2.26 -22.85
CA GLN A 62 5.21 2.14 -23.13
C GLN A 62 6.07 2.90 -22.09
N ASP A 63 5.45 3.59 -21.13
CA ASP A 63 6.15 4.36 -20.13
C ASP A 63 6.60 3.46 -18.97
N ASN A 64 7.87 3.62 -18.58
CA ASN A 64 8.43 3.02 -17.39
C ASN A 64 8.90 4.12 -16.43
N ARG A 65 8.42 4.07 -15.20
CA ARG A 65 8.64 5.07 -14.16
C ARG A 65 9.06 4.41 -12.85
N LEU A 66 9.93 3.40 -12.93
CA LEU A 66 10.42 2.65 -11.77
C LEU A 66 11.01 3.55 -10.68
N ASP A 67 11.84 4.53 -11.06
CA ASP A 67 12.45 5.46 -10.11
C ASP A 67 11.41 6.30 -9.37
N ASP A 68 10.34 6.73 -10.07
CA ASP A 68 9.26 7.48 -9.45
C ASP A 68 8.44 6.59 -8.50
N LEU A 69 8.19 5.33 -8.87
CA LEU A 69 7.52 4.35 -8.01
C LEU A 69 8.32 4.11 -6.71
N VAL A 70 9.63 3.88 -6.82
CA VAL A 70 10.51 3.71 -5.65
C VAL A 70 10.46 4.95 -4.75
N ARG A 71 10.53 6.15 -5.34
CA ARG A 71 10.42 7.42 -4.60
C ARG A 71 9.07 7.58 -3.91
N LEU A 72 7.97 7.21 -4.57
CA LEU A 72 6.63 7.27 -4.00
C LEU A 72 6.49 6.31 -2.81
N LEU A 73 6.95 5.06 -2.95
CA LEU A 73 6.93 4.08 -1.85
C LEU A 73 7.75 4.52 -0.64
N ARG A 74 8.93 5.11 -0.85
CA ARG A 74 9.75 5.66 0.25
C ARG A 74 9.06 6.86 0.91
N ARG A 75 8.43 7.73 0.13
CA ARG A 75 7.66 8.88 0.65
C ARG A 75 6.44 8.43 1.45
N GLU A 76 5.81 7.32 1.05
CA GLU A 76 4.70 6.72 1.79
C GLU A 76 5.13 6.25 3.17
N ALA A 77 6.34 5.68 3.28
CA ALA A 77 6.93 5.34 4.57
C ALA A 77 7.05 6.57 5.48
N GLU A 78 7.60 7.66 4.93
CA GLU A 78 7.76 8.93 5.66
C GLU A 78 6.41 9.50 6.09
N TYR A 79 5.42 9.51 5.19
CA TYR A 79 4.07 10.01 5.48
C TYR A 79 3.38 9.22 6.60
N ARG A 80 3.48 7.89 6.58
CA ARG A 80 2.96 7.00 7.64
C ARG A 80 3.81 7.02 8.92
N GLY A 81 4.94 7.72 8.93
CA GLY A 81 5.88 7.77 10.05
C GLY A 81 6.51 6.41 10.35
N LEU A 82 6.69 5.58 9.30
CA LEU A 82 7.32 4.27 9.36
C LEU A 82 8.79 4.41 8.98
N SER A 83 9.65 3.67 9.69
CA SER A 83 11.08 3.62 9.37
C SER A 83 11.37 2.40 8.52
N LEU A 84 11.87 2.63 7.31
CA LEU A 84 12.41 1.57 6.47
C LEU A 84 13.84 1.23 6.93
N PRO A 85 14.22 -0.06 6.96
CA PRO A 85 15.61 -0.46 7.18
C PRO A 85 16.55 0.21 6.15
N PRO A 86 17.74 0.67 6.55
CA PRO A 86 18.70 1.30 5.64
C PRO A 86 19.21 0.34 4.55
N GLU A 87 19.17 -0.96 4.79
CA GLU A 87 19.51 -2.02 3.85
C GLU A 87 18.38 -2.42 2.88
N THR A 88 17.20 -1.79 2.97
CA THR A 88 16.08 -2.09 2.06
C THR A 88 16.45 -1.71 0.63
N PRO A 89 16.47 -2.68 -0.31
CA PRO A 89 16.84 -2.42 -1.70
C PRO A 89 15.83 -1.50 -2.38
N ASP A 90 16.27 -0.81 -3.44
CA ASP A 90 15.41 0.00 -4.33
C ASP A 90 14.61 -0.91 -5.28
N ASP A 91 13.86 -1.84 -4.69
CA ASP A 91 12.93 -2.75 -5.35
C ASP A 91 11.53 -2.48 -4.79
N PRO A 92 10.52 -2.20 -5.64
CA PRO A 92 9.19 -1.82 -5.18
C PRO A 92 8.53 -2.85 -4.24
N GLU A 93 8.64 -4.14 -4.56
CA GLU A 93 8.06 -5.20 -3.73
C GLU A 93 8.76 -5.32 -2.38
N ALA A 94 10.09 -5.20 -2.35
CA ALA A 94 10.87 -5.21 -1.13
C ALA A 94 10.54 -4.00 -0.22
N ILE A 95 10.41 -2.80 -0.80
CA ILE A 95 10.04 -1.59 -0.04
C ILE A 95 8.63 -1.74 0.53
N TRP A 96 7.69 -2.23 -0.27
CA TRP A 96 6.32 -2.47 0.18
C TRP A 96 6.24 -3.55 1.28
N GLY A 97 6.98 -4.65 1.14
CA GLY A 97 7.08 -5.68 2.17
C GLY A 97 7.63 -5.13 3.48
N ALA A 98 8.65 -4.27 3.41
CA ALA A 98 9.21 -3.59 4.59
C ALA A 98 8.20 -2.61 5.23
N LEU A 99 7.40 -1.90 4.43
CA LEU A 99 6.32 -1.03 4.91
C LEU A 99 5.27 -1.82 5.71
N LEU A 100 4.79 -2.94 5.17
CA LEU A 100 3.80 -3.78 5.84
C LEU A 100 4.36 -4.32 7.17
N ALA A 101 5.59 -4.83 7.17
CA ALA A 101 6.25 -5.31 8.38
C ALA A 101 6.39 -4.22 9.45
N ALA A 102 6.78 -3.00 9.05
CA ALA A 102 6.89 -1.86 9.95
C ALA A 102 5.52 -1.45 10.53
N GLN A 103 4.47 -1.48 9.72
CA GLN A 103 3.10 -1.18 10.16
C GLN A 103 2.58 -2.22 11.16
N GLU A 104 2.79 -3.52 10.87
CA GLU A 104 2.44 -4.61 11.78
C GLU A 104 3.16 -4.48 13.13
N GLU A 105 4.46 -4.18 13.11
CA GLU A 105 5.23 -3.97 14.32
C GLU A 105 4.68 -2.78 15.14
N GLN A 106 4.37 -1.67 14.49
CA GLN A 106 3.81 -0.49 15.15
C GLN A 106 2.45 -0.80 15.80
N LEU A 107 1.58 -1.54 15.12
CA LEU A 107 0.30 -2.01 15.66
C LEU A 107 0.48 -2.99 16.82
N GLY A 108 1.44 -3.91 16.70
CA GLY A 108 1.83 -4.85 17.76
C GLY A 108 2.32 -4.14 19.02
N ARG A 109 3.22 -3.16 18.87
CA ARG A 109 3.72 -2.31 19.97
C ARG A 109 2.59 -1.52 20.63
N ARG A 110 1.64 -0.96 19.86
CA ARG A 110 0.46 -0.26 20.39
C ARG A 110 -0.45 -1.19 21.22
N ARG A 111 -0.69 -2.42 20.76
CA ARG A 111 -1.50 -3.42 21.48
C ARG A 111 -0.82 -3.86 22.78
N SER A 112 0.50 -4.01 22.79
CA SER A 112 1.28 -4.35 23.97
C SER A 112 1.28 -3.23 25.01
N ARG A 113 1.41 -1.97 24.57
CA ARG A 113 1.28 -0.79 25.45
C ARG A 113 -0.11 -0.74 26.11
N ARG A 114 -1.21 -0.88 25.36
CA ARG A 114 -2.57 -0.90 25.96
C ARG A 114 -2.75 -2.01 27.02
N ARG A 115 -2.16 -3.19 26.80
CA ARG A 115 -2.20 -4.30 27.78
C ARG A 115 -1.41 -4.00 29.06
N TRP A 116 -0.30 -3.28 28.97
CA TRP A 116 0.47 -2.86 30.14
C TRP A 116 -0.28 -1.81 30.97
N TRP A 117 -0.88 -0.81 30.32
CA TRP A 117 -1.68 0.23 31.00
C TRP A 117 -2.91 -0.34 31.72
N LYS A 118 -3.58 -1.36 31.15
CA LYS A 118 -4.69 -2.06 31.84
C LYS A 118 -4.25 -2.91 33.04
N ARG A 119 -2.98 -3.32 33.12
CA ARG A 119 -2.43 -4.02 34.29
C ARG A 119 -2.01 -3.04 35.38
N GLY A 120 -1.32 -1.95 35.02
CA GLY A 120 -0.98 -0.88 35.95
C GLY A 120 -2.21 -0.21 36.58
N ALA A 121 -3.31 -0.02 35.82
CA ALA A 121 -4.54 0.56 36.36
C ALA A 121 -5.31 -0.36 37.34
N LYS A 122 -5.01 -1.67 37.39
CA LYS A 122 -5.61 -2.60 38.37
C LYS A 122 -4.83 -2.67 39.69
N GLU A 123 -3.58 -2.22 39.72
CA GLU A 123 -2.74 -2.22 40.94
C GLU A 123 -2.86 -0.95 41.79
N VAL A 124 -3.56 0.10 41.30
CA VAL A 124 -3.69 1.40 41.99
C VAL A 124 -5.13 1.68 42.46
N LEU A 125 -5.92 0.65 42.76
CA LEU A 125 -7.13 0.83 43.56
C LEU A 125 -6.80 0.42 45.01
N PRO A 126 -6.66 1.38 45.94
CA PRO A 126 -6.56 1.04 47.34
C PRO A 126 -7.85 0.32 47.73
N LYS A 127 -7.71 -0.84 48.38
CA LYS A 127 -8.83 -1.52 49.02
C LYS A 127 -9.30 -0.62 50.17
N GLU A 128 -10.50 -0.05 50.03
CA GLU A 128 -11.31 0.39 51.16
C GLU A 128 -11.90 -0.83 51.88
#